data_AF-A0A6A6YSH0-F1
#
_entry.id   AF-A0A6A6YSH0-F1
#
_cell.length_a   1.000
_cell.length_b   1.000
_cell.length_c   1.000
_cell.angle_alpha   90.00
_cell.angle_beta   90.00
_cell.angle_gamma   90.00
#
_symmetry.space_group_name_H-M   'P 1'
#
loop_
_entity.id
_entity.type
_entity.pdbx_description
1 polymer ?
#
loop_
_entity_poly.entity_id
_entity_poly.type
_entity_poly.pdbx_seq_one_letter_code
_entity_poly.pdbx_strand_id
1 'polypeptide(L)'
;MAVPEIQLSSNDAHVLSALFDPEASSSSSAAKIESSLPPLPHISHDEIAALHTTERAAILPIAIPNPSKPEIERSIAALSQLIDSHPRYASAYTNRAQALRLAVEDDLFTVDDDGTVERIFLDLAKAIELATPASQKEAVSPQQAKVLAAAHSHRAYLYLKAAKVASESPSMKLESGSQRIKGMGHERLEEMASRDFEAAGRYGDRVAKDMAVRTNPYAKMCGAIVRNALKEEVAEGRR
;
A
#
# COMPACT_ATOMS: atom_id res chain seq x y z
N MET A 1 -23.03 -32.78 -32.58
CA MET A 1 -23.77 -31.68 -31.94
C MET A 1 -22.83 -30.49 -31.89
N ALA A 2 -23.18 -29.40 -32.57
CA ALA A 2 -22.36 -28.18 -32.56
C ALA A 2 -22.54 -27.47 -31.21
N VAL A 3 -21.43 -27.18 -30.53
CA VAL A 3 -21.46 -26.37 -29.30
C VAL A 3 -21.83 -24.94 -29.71
N PRO A 4 -22.84 -24.31 -29.09
CA PRO A 4 -23.20 -22.94 -29.42
C PRO A 4 -22.05 -22.01 -29.04
N GLU A 5 -21.58 -21.19 -30.00
CA GLU A 5 -20.63 -20.11 -29.74
C GLU A 5 -21.33 -19.04 -28.90
N ILE A 6 -21.08 -19.06 -27.59
CA ILE A 6 -21.52 -18.00 -26.69
C ILE A 6 -20.61 -16.79 -26.93
N GLN A 7 -21.13 -15.79 -27.64
CA GLN A 7 -20.45 -14.51 -27.80
C GLN A 7 -20.60 -13.70 -26.51
N LEU A 8 -19.57 -13.77 -25.66
CA LEU A 8 -19.48 -12.94 -24.46
C LEU A 8 -19.26 -11.48 -24.85
N SER A 9 -19.88 -10.55 -24.10
CA SER A 9 -19.55 -9.14 -24.26
C SER A 9 -18.10 -8.89 -23.84
N SER A 10 -17.48 -7.82 -24.35
CA SER A 10 -16.13 -7.42 -23.93
C SER A 10 -16.00 -7.27 -22.42
N ASN A 11 -17.08 -6.88 -21.74
CA ASN A 11 -17.09 -6.70 -20.29
C ASN A 11 -17.16 -8.06 -19.57
N ASP A 12 -17.99 -8.99 -20.04
CA ASP A 12 -18.13 -10.34 -19.47
C ASP A 12 -16.86 -11.18 -19.69
N ALA A 13 -16.24 -11.05 -20.86
CA ALA A 13 -14.97 -11.70 -21.15
C ALA A 13 -13.86 -11.19 -20.22
N HIS A 14 -13.83 -9.89 -19.92
CA HIS A 14 -12.89 -9.32 -18.95
C HIS A 14 -13.17 -9.85 -17.53
N VAL A 15 -14.42 -9.80 -17.06
CA VAL A 15 -14.80 -10.30 -15.73
C VAL A 15 -14.50 -11.80 -15.57
N LEU A 16 -14.78 -12.62 -16.58
CA LEU A 16 -14.44 -14.05 -16.55
C LEU A 16 -12.93 -14.26 -16.60
N SER A 17 -12.19 -13.49 -17.39
CA SER A 17 -10.72 -13.53 -17.37
C SER A 17 -10.17 -13.11 -16.01
N ALA A 18 -10.80 -12.17 -15.30
CA ALA A 18 -10.43 -11.79 -13.94
C ALA A 18 -10.71 -12.88 -12.90
N LEU A 19 -11.78 -13.65 -13.13
CA LEU A 19 -12.16 -14.78 -12.29
C LEU A 19 -11.18 -15.96 -12.43
N PHE A 20 -10.70 -16.24 -13.65
CA PHE A 20 -9.81 -17.37 -13.92
C PHE A 20 -8.32 -17.01 -13.97
N ASP A 21 -8.00 -15.74 -14.20
CA ASP A 21 -6.65 -15.15 -14.21
C ASP A 21 -6.66 -13.77 -13.51
N PRO A 22 -6.70 -13.78 -12.16
CA PRO A 22 -6.70 -12.54 -11.35
C PRO A 22 -5.40 -11.73 -11.53
N GLU A 23 -4.32 -12.38 -11.95
CA GLU A 23 -3.02 -11.77 -12.26
C GLU A 23 -3.07 -10.94 -13.55
N ALA A 24 -3.79 -11.42 -14.58
CA ALA A 24 -3.97 -10.71 -15.85
C ALA A 24 -4.87 -9.48 -15.73
N SER A 25 -5.92 -9.56 -14.90
CA SER A 25 -6.84 -8.41 -14.73
C SER A 25 -6.20 -7.24 -14.00
N SER A 26 -5.34 -7.53 -13.03
CA SER A 26 -4.51 -6.53 -12.35
C SER A 26 -3.57 -5.81 -13.33
N SER A 27 -3.15 -6.48 -14.41
CA SER A 27 -2.22 -5.94 -15.42
C SER A 27 -2.87 -4.90 -16.34
N SER A 28 -4.20 -4.93 -16.51
CA SER A 28 -4.94 -3.92 -17.27
C SER A 28 -5.05 -2.55 -16.57
N SER A 29 -4.66 -2.50 -15.29
CA SER A 29 -4.74 -1.32 -14.44
C SER A 29 -3.39 -0.65 -14.18
N ALA A 30 -2.28 -1.12 -14.78
CA ALA A 30 -0.96 -0.53 -14.54
C ALA A 30 -0.94 0.96 -14.96
N ALA A 31 -0.34 1.82 -14.13
CA ALA A 31 -0.17 3.23 -14.45
C ALA A 31 0.83 3.36 -15.60
N LYS A 32 0.60 4.32 -16.50
CA LYS A 32 1.58 4.67 -17.53
C LYS A 32 2.72 5.43 -16.85
N ILE A 33 3.90 4.83 -16.80
CA ILE A 33 5.11 5.44 -16.23
C ILE A 33 5.97 5.93 -17.39
N GLU A 34 6.19 7.24 -17.47
CA GLU A 34 6.96 7.86 -18.56
C GLU A 34 8.23 8.49 -18.01
N SER A 35 9.40 7.98 -18.42
CA SER A 35 10.71 8.45 -17.97
C SER A 35 11.08 9.85 -18.46
N SER A 36 10.42 10.34 -19.50
CA SER A 36 10.59 11.68 -20.05
C SER A 36 9.92 12.78 -19.23
N LEU A 37 9.04 12.43 -18.28
CA LEU A 37 8.36 13.40 -17.45
C LEU A 37 9.29 13.98 -16.38
N PRO A 38 9.10 15.26 -15.99
CA PRO A 38 9.85 15.85 -14.90
C PRO A 38 9.62 15.04 -13.60
N PRO A 39 10.65 14.88 -12.75
CA PRO A 39 10.56 13.99 -11.60
C PRO A 39 9.45 14.37 -10.62
N LEU A 40 9.21 15.66 -10.43
CA LEU A 40 8.06 16.18 -9.70
C LEU A 40 7.47 17.37 -10.47
N PRO A 41 6.18 17.33 -10.82
CA PRO A 41 5.50 18.56 -11.23
C PRO A 41 5.60 19.53 -10.05
N HIS A 42 5.91 20.80 -10.32
CA HIS A 42 5.96 21.89 -9.33
C HIS A 42 7.26 22.13 -8.53
N ILE A 43 8.36 21.42 -8.80
CA ILE A 43 9.69 21.75 -8.22
C ILE A 43 10.69 21.96 -9.36
N SER A 44 11.54 22.98 -9.26
CA SER A 44 12.56 23.24 -10.28
C SER A 44 13.65 22.16 -10.25
N HIS A 45 14.34 21.96 -11.38
CA HIS A 45 15.35 20.90 -11.51
C HIS A 45 16.52 21.07 -10.52
N ASP A 46 16.97 22.31 -10.31
CA ASP A 46 18.08 22.62 -9.39
C ASP A 46 17.70 22.39 -7.93
N GLU A 47 16.45 22.68 -7.55
CA GLU A 47 15.92 22.38 -6.22
C GLU A 47 15.80 20.87 -5.98
N ILE A 48 15.41 20.09 -7.00
CA ILE A 48 15.26 18.62 -6.87
C ILE A 48 16.58 17.96 -6.46
N ALA A 49 17.71 18.35 -7.05
CA ALA A 49 19.01 17.77 -6.73
C ALA A 49 19.44 18.04 -5.28
N ALA A 50 19.18 19.26 -4.79
CA ALA A 50 19.43 19.63 -3.40
C ALA A 50 18.51 18.85 -2.44
N LEU A 51 17.22 18.74 -2.78
CA LEU A 51 16.24 17.99 -1.99
C LEU A 51 16.59 16.51 -1.89
N HIS A 52 16.99 15.87 -2.99
CA HIS A 52 17.45 14.47 -3.00
C HIS A 52 18.68 14.28 -2.11
N THR A 53 19.61 15.24 -2.13
CA THR A 53 20.81 15.20 -1.29
C THR A 53 20.44 15.26 0.20
N THR A 54 19.62 16.23 0.58
CA THR A 54 19.16 16.40 1.97
C THR A 54 18.33 15.22 2.44
N GLU A 55 17.41 14.72 1.61
CA GLU A 55 16.62 13.52 1.88
C GLU A 55 17.51 12.30 2.09
N ARG A 56 18.47 12.06 1.19
CA ARG A 56 19.41 10.93 1.31
C ARG A 56 20.19 10.99 2.62
N ALA A 57 20.66 12.18 3.01
CA ALA A 57 21.37 12.36 4.28
C ALA A 57 20.47 12.07 5.49
N ALA A 58 19.19 12.42 5.42
CA ALA A 58 18.22 12.16 6.49
C ALA A 58 17.87 10.67 6.64
N ILE A 59 17.81 9.90 5.55
CA ILE A 59 17.43 8.48 5.58
C ILE A 59 18.60 7.52 5.77
N LEU A 60 19.83 7.91 5.42
CA LEU A 60 20.99 7.01 5.48
C LEU A 60 21.20 6.37 6.87
N PRO A 61 21.06 7.09 8.00
CA PRO A 61 21.25 6.50 9.33
C PRO A 61 20.25 5.39 9.68
N ILE A 62 19.07 5.39 9.06
CA ILE A 62 18.01 4.39 9.30
C ILE A 62 17.92 3.34 8.20
N ALA A 63 18.80 3.39 7.20
CA ALA A 63 18.85 2.44 6.08
C ALA A 63 19.64 1.16 6.39
N ILE A 64 19.84 0.86 7.68
CA ILE A 64 20.53 -0.32 8.18
C ILE A 64 19.55 -1.22 8.94
N PRO A 65 19.83 -2.53 9.09
CA PRO A 65 19.06 -3.39 9.98
C PRO A 65 19.17 -2.87 11.43
N ASN A 66 18.04 -2.76 12.13
CA ASN A 66 17.95 -2.35 13.54
C ASN A 66 18.70 -1.04 13.86
N PRO A 67 18.29 0.11 13.28
CA PRO A 67 18.90 1.40 13.60
C PRO A 67 18.65 1.79 15.06
N SER A 68 19.55 2.56 15.64
CA SER A 68 19.41 2.98 17.04
C SER A 68 18.32 4.05 17.20
N LYS A 69 17.63 4.06 18.36
CA LYS A 69 16.65 5.12 18.72
C LYS A 69 17.12 6.55 18.43
N PRO A 70 18.33 6.98 18.83
CA PRO A 70 18.78 8.34 18.54
C PRO A 70 19.03 8.60 17.04
N GLU A 71 19.28 7.58 16.21
CA GLU A 71 19.36 7.73 14.75
C GLU A 71 17.98 7.91 14.14
N ILE A 72 17.00 7.14 14.62
CA ILE A 72 15.60 7.26 14.20
C ILE A 72 15.06 8.66 14.55
N GLU A 73 15.25 9.12 15.77
CA GLU A 73 14.83 10.45 16.22
C GLU A 73 15.48 11.58 15.39
N ARG A 74 16.79 11.47 15.11
CA ARG A 74 17.50 12.41 14.23
C ARG A 74 16.93 12.40 12.81
N SER A 75 16.60 11.23 12.28
CA SER A 75 15.98 11.09 10.95
C SER A 75 14.60 11.74 10.91
N ILE A 76 13.74 11.49 11.92
CA ILE A 76 12.41 12.11 12.05
C ILE A 76 12.52 13.63 12.12
N ALA A 77 13.47 14.16 12.89
CA ALA A 77 13.70 15.60 13.02
C ALA A 77 14.14 16.23 11.68
N ALA A 78 15.12 15.61 11.00
CA ALA A 78 15.61 16.09 9.70
C ALA A 78 14.52 16.06 8.63
N LEU A 79 13.72 14.98 8.56
CA LEU A 79 12.61 14.86 7.63
C LEU A 79 11.48 15.84 7.95
N SER A 80 11.25 16.16 9.23
CA SER A 80 10.29 17.19 9.62
C SER A 80 10.73 18.57 9.15
N GLN A 81 11.99 18.94 9.35
CA GLN A 81 12.54 20.20 8.81
C GLN A 81 12.45 20.28 7.28
N LEU A 82 12.68 19.15 6.59
CA LEU A 82 12.53 19.07 5.14
C LEU A 82 11.08 19.31 4.70
N ILE A 83 10.11 18.75 5.43
CA ILE A 83 8.68 18.98 5.18
C ILE A 83 8.28 20.43 5.46
N ASP A 84 8.77 21.02 6.55
CA ASP A 84 8.44 22.40 6.92
C ASP A 84 8.97 23.40 5.88
N SER A 85 10.17 23.15 5.35
CA SER A 85 10.77 23.97 4.29
C SER A 85 10.18 23.70 2.91
N HIS A 86 9.76 22.47 2.63
CA HIS A 86 9.22 22.07 1.32
C HIS A 86 7.94 21.24 1.47
N PRO A 87 6.79 21.86 1.82
CA PRO A 87 5.56 21.13 2.13
C PRO A 87 4.97 20.33 0.96
N ARG A 88 5.42 20.61 -0.27
CA ARG A 88 4.99 19.92 -1.51
C ARG A 88 5.92 18.75 -1.90
N TYR A 89 6.97 18.49 -1.13
CA TYR A 89 7.91 17.39 -1.42
C TYR A 89 7.38 16.06 -0.86
N ALA A 90 6.59 15.35 -1.67
CA ALA A 90 5.86 14.15 -1.27
C ALA A 90 6.73 13.04 -0.65
N SER A 91 7.96 12.87 -1.17
CA SER A 91 8.88 11.80 -0.74
C SER A 91 9.34 11.96 0.73
N ALA A 92 9.43 13.19 1.24
CA ALA A 92 9.78 13.40 2.65
C ALA A 92 8.71 12.85 3.60
N TYR A 93 7.43 12.94 3.24
CA TYR A 93 6.34 12.38 4.04
C TYR A 93 6.39 10.85 4.07
N THR A 94 6.65 10.18 2.93
CA THR A 94 6.79 8.71 2.93
C THR A 94 7.97 8.24 3.77
N ASN A 95 9.07 8.97 3.72
CA ASN A 95 10.26 8.65 4.50
C ASN A 95 10.05 8.93 5.99
N ARG A 96 9.36 10.01 6.36
CA ARG A 96 9.03 10.30 7.76
C ARG A 96 8.07 9.25 8.33
N ALA A 97 7.07 8.83 7.56
CA ALA A 97 6.19 7.72 7.93
C ALA A 97 6.97 6.42 8.19
N GLN A 98 8.00 6.11 7.37
CA GLN A 98 8.88 4.97 7.62
C GLN A 98 9.68 5.12 8.92
N ALA A 99 10.31 6.28 9.14
CA ALA A 99 11.09 6.53 10.34
C ALA A 99 10.23 6.45 11.62
N LEU A 100 9.02 7.00 11.59
CA LEU A 100 8.05 6.88 12.69
C LEU A 100 7.63 5.42 12.94
N ARG A 101 7.41 4.62 11.89
CA ARG A 101 7.15 3.18 12.04
C ARG A 101 8.32 2.44 12.69
N LEU A 102 9.57 2.82 12.38
CA LEU A 102 10.74 2.26 13.05
C LEU A 102 10.84 2.68 14.51
N ALA A 103 10.35 3.87 14.88
CA ALA A 103 10.36 4.34 16.27
C ALA A 103 9.38 3.56 17.17
N VAL A 104 8.24 3.16 16.61
CA VAL A 104 7.18 2.42 17.32
C VAL A 104 7.37 0.89 17.22
N GLU A 105 8.16 0.42 16.27
CA GLU A 105 8.46 -1.00 16.04
C GLU A 105 7.19 -1.89 16.03
N ASP A 106 7.08 -2.81 17.01
CA ASP A 106 5.96 -3.73 17.16
C ASP A 106 4.81 -3.19 18.02
N ASP A 107 4.98 -2.05 18.68
CA ASP A 107 3.98 -1.43 19.57
C ASP A 107 2.88 -0.67 18.80
N LEU A 108 2.77 -0.88 17.49
CA LEU A 108 1.73 -0.30 16.65
C LEU A 108 0.33 -0.72 17.16
N PHE A 109 -0.54 0.27 17.34
CA PHE A 109 -1.93 0.10 17.79
C PHE A 109 -2.10 -0.35 19.24
N THR A 110 -1.07 -0.24 20.08
CA THR A 110 -1.20 -0.41 21.54
C THR A 110 -1.96 0.76 22.18
N VAL A 111 -2.48 0.56 23.40
CA VAL A 111 -3.36 1.55 24.09
C VAL A 111 -2.66 2.88 24.36
N ASP A 112 -1.33 2.88 24.45
CA ASP A 112 -0.50 4.03 24.80
C ASP A 112 0.10 4.77 23.58
N ASP A 113 -0.49 4.62 22.37
CA ASP A 113 -0.05 5.38 21.20
C ASP A 113 -0.17 6.90 21.46
N ASP A 114 0.97 7.59 21.40
CA ASP A 114 1.09 9.04 21.60
C ASP A 114 0.56 9.87 20.40
N GLY A 115 -0.21 9.24 19.52
CA GLY A 115 -0.66 9.78 18.24
C GLY A 115 0.32 9.54 17.08
N THR A 116 1.42 8.82 17.30
CA THR A 116 2.37 8.48 16.23
C THR A 116 1.71 7.71 15.10
N VAL A 117 0.80 6.77 15.40
CA VAL A 117 0.07 6.03 14.35
C VAL A 117 -0.77 6.98 13.49
N GLU A 118 -1.50 7.93 14.10
CA GLU A 118 -2.26 8.94 13.33
C GLU A 118 -1.32 9.76 12.45
N ARG A 119 -0.17 10.20 12.98
CA ARG A 119 0.83 10.96 12.22
C ARG A 119 1.36 10.18 11.02
N ILE A 120 1.62 8.88 11.16
CA ILE A 120 2.03 8.01 10.05
C ILE A 120 0.94 7.99 8.97
N PHE A 121 -0.34 7.80 9.34
CA PHE A 121 -1.43 7.80 8.36
C PHE A 121 -1.59 9.16 7.66
N LEU A 122 -1.44 10.26 8.39
CA LEU A 122 -1.49 11.61 7.82
C LEU A 122 -0.35 11.85 6.82
N ASP A 123 0.88 11.45 7.16
CA ASP A 123 2.03 11.55 6.27
C ASP A 123 1.83 10.75 4.98
N LEU A 124 1.40 9.49 5.10
CA LEU A 124 1.12 8.64 3.93
C LEU A 124 -0.02 9.19 3.07
N ALA A 125 -1.09 9.69 3.70
CA ALA A 125 -2.19 10.33 2.98
C ALA A 125 -1.71 11.58 2.23
N LYS A 126 -0.86 12.41 2.86
CA LYS A 126 -0.32 13.61 2.24
C LYS A 126 0.63 13.30 1.10
N ALA A 127 1.47 12.28 1.23
CA ALA A 127 2.33 11.80 0.15
C ALA A 127 1.51 11.36 -1.07
N ILE A 128 0.44 10.58 -0.84
CA ILE A 128 -0.46 10.14 -1.91
C ILE A 128 -1.13 11.34 -2.57
N GLU A 129 -1.70 12.26 -1.77
CA GLU A 129 -2.34 13.49 -2.28
C GLU A 129 -1.41 14.29 -3.19
N LEU A 130 -0.16 14.49 -2.77
CA LEU A 130 0.81 15.30 -3.52
C LEU A 130 1.36 14.60 -4.76
N ALA A 131 1.48 13.27 -4.74
CA ALA A 131 2.05 12.51 -5.86
C ALA A 131 1.00 12.05 -6.88
N THR A 132 -0.28 12.00 -6.51
CA THR A 132 -1.38 11.57 -7.40
C THR A 132 -1.60 12.58 -8.53
N PRO A 133 -1.63 12.14 -9.79
CA PRO A 133 -1.92 13.01 -10.92
C PRO A 133 -3.37 13.51 -10.90
N ALA A 134 -3.65 14.60 -11.60
CA ALA A 134 -5.00 15.18 -11.63
C ALA A 134 -6.03 14.25 -12.30
N SER A 135 -5.58 13.38 -13.22
CA SER A 135 -6.43 12.39 -13.89
C SER A 135 -5.81 11.00 -13.83
N GLN A 136 -6.65 9.98 -13.63
CA GLN A 136 -6.22 8.57 -13.60
C GLN A 136 -5.63 8.08 -14.94
N LYS A 137 -5.89 8.80 -16.04
CA LYS A 137 -5.36 8.47 -17.39
C LYS A 137 -4.01 9.13 -17.68
N GLU A 138 -3.60 10.08 -16.85
CA GLU A 138 -2.36 10.81 -17.00
C GLU A 138 -1.17 9.90 -16.64
N ALA A 139 -0.07 10.04 -17.38
CA ALA A 139 1.17 9.35 -17.06
C ALA A 139 1.83 9.97 -15.83
N VAL A 140 2.55 9.15 -15.07
CA VAL A 140 3.31 9.60 -13.89
C VAL A 140 4.80 9.45 -14.13
N SER A 141 5.60 10.33 -13.53
CA SER A 141 7.06 10.18 -13.57
C SER A 141 7.51 8.93 -12.78
N PRO A 142 8.71 8.38 -13.03
CA PRO A 142 9.24 7.27 -12.25
C PRO A 142 9.38 7.60 -10.76
N GLN A 143 9.70 8.85 -10.41
CA GLN A 143 9.81 9.28 -9.02
C GLN A 143 8.42 9.36 -8.36
N GLN A 144 7.41 9.90 -9.05
CA GLN A 144 6.02 9.90 -8.57
C GLN A 144 5.51 8.48 -8.36
N ALA A 145 5.74 7.58 -9.32
CA ALA A 145 5.36 6.18 -9.20
C ALA A 145 6.00 5.51 -7.98
N LYS A 146 7.30 5.76 -7.73
CA LYS A 146 7.99 5.22 -6.55
C LYS A 146 7.40 5.73 -5.23
N VAL A 147 7.08 7.02 -5.15
CA VAL A 147 6.43 7.60 -3.96
C VAL A 147 5.04 7.01 -3.73
N LEU A 148 4.22 6.91 -4.79
CA LEU A 148 2.88 6.34 -4.71
C LEU A 148 2.93 4.86 -4.32
N ALA A 149 3.79 4.08 -4.95
CA ALA A 149 4.03 2.68 -4.62
C ALA A 149 4.39 2.52 -3.14
N ALA A 150 5.39 3.25 -2.66
CA ALA A 150 5.83 3.17 -1.27
C ALA A 150 4.73 3.61 -0.29
N ALA A 151 4.04 4.72 -0.58
CA ALA A 151 3.01 5.25 0.31
C ALA A 151 1.82 4.28 0.46
N HIS A 152 1.33 3.74 -0.66
CA HIS A 152 0.26 2.76 -0.65
C HIS A 152 0.70 1.45 0.03
N SER A 153 1.90 0.92 -0.27
CA SER A 153 2.42 -0.29 0.39
C SER A 153 2.56 -0.11 1.91
N HIS A 154 3.03 1.05 2.37
CA HIS A 154 3.14 1.34 3.80
C HIS A 154 1.75 1.42 4.45
N ARG A 155 0.78 2.06 3.81
CA ARG A 155 -0.57 2.19 4.35
C ARG A 155 -1.31 0.84 4.36
N ALA A 156 -1.14 0.03 3.32
CA ALA A 156 -1.63 -1.34 3.25
C ALA A 156 -1.09 -2.20 4.39
N TYR A 157 0.21 -2.10 4.68
CA TYR A 157 0.83 -2.81 5.79
C TYR A 157 0.22 -2.42 7.15
N LEU A 158 -0.06 -1.13 7.37
CA LEU A 158 -0.71 -0.66 8.60
C LEU A 158 -2.12 -1.24 8.75
N TYR A 159 -2.90 -1.25 7.66
CA TYR A 159 -4.21 -1.89 7.67
C TYR A 159 -4.13 -3.38 7.95
N LEU A 160 -3.14 -4.09 7.38
CA LEU A 160 -2.96 -5.52 7.63
C LEU A 160 -2.56 -5.81 9.09
N LYS A 161 -1.65 -5.00 9.68
CA LYS A 161 -1.33 -5.09 11.11
C LYS A 161 -2.56 -4.81 11.97
N ALA A 162 -3.33 -3.77 11.67
CA ALA A 162 -4.56 -3.46 12.39
C ALA A 162 -5.60 -4.59 12.26
N ALA A 163 -5.75 -5.19 11.08
CA ALA A 163 -6.63 -6.34 10.86
C ALA A 163 -6.23 -7.54 11.71
N LYS A 164 -4.93 -7.78 11.86
CA LYS A 164 -4.39 -8.84 12.72
C LYS A 164 -4.74 -8.58 14.19
N VAL A 165 -4.48 -7.37 14.69
CA VAL A 165 -4.84 -6.97 16.07
C VAL A 165 -6.35 -7.13 16.33
N ALA A 166 -7.19 -6.68 15.38
CA ALA A 166 -8.63 -6.83 15.47
C ALA A 166 -9.11 -8.29 15.48
N SER A 167 -8.39 -9.20 14.82
CA SER A 167 -8.70 -10.64 14.85
C SER A 167 -8.29 -11.33 16.16
N GLU A 168 -7.20 -10.87 16.77
CA GLU A 168 -6.67 -11.43 18.02
C GLU A 168 -7.44 -10.94 19.25
N SER A 169 -8.07 -9.76 19.18
CA SER A 169 -8.89 -9.18 20.26
C SER A 169 -10.29 -8.74 19.80
N PRO A 170 -11.23 -9.66 19.51
CA PRO A 170 -12.57 -9.33 18.99
C PRO A 170 -13.43 -8.46 19.93
N SER A 171 -13.12 -8.49 21.23
CA SER A 171 -13.84 -7.80 22.30
C SER A 171 -13.33 -6.36 22.54
N MET A 172 -12.11 -6.06 22.08
CA MET A 172 -11.56 -4.71 22.01
C MET A 172 -11.70 -4.27 20.55
N LYS A 173 -12.73 -3.48 20.24
CA LYS A 173 -12.66 -2.61 19.07
C LYS A 173 -11.30 -1.89 19.12
N LEU A 174 -10.67 -1.62 17.98
CA LEU A 174 -9.45 -0.83 17.94
C LEU A 174 -9.76 0.54 18.59
N GLU A 175 -9.53 0.66 19.90
CA GLU A 175 -9.83 1.87 20.68
C GLU A 175 -8.66 2.85 20.61
N SER A 176 -7.47 2.32 20.33
CA SER A 176 -6.19 2.99 20.12
C SER A 176 -5.74 2.96 18.66
N GLY A 177 -4.97 3.97 18.27
CA GLY A 177 -4.51 4.21 16.91
C GLY A 177 -5.26 5.34 16.20
N SER A 178 -5.07 5.42 14.88
CA SER A 178 -5.65 6.48 14.06
C SER A 178 -7.18 6.53 14.16
N GLN A 179 -7.76 7.73 14.19
CA GLN A 179 -9.21 7.94 14.09
C GLN A 179 -9.79 7.25 12.85
N ARG A 180 -8.96 7.05 11.82
CA ARG A 180 -9.32 6.44 10.53
C ARG A 180 -9.62 4.96 10.59
N ILE A 181 -9.18 4.24 11.63
CA ILE A 181 -9.38 2.79 11.76
C ILE A 181 -10.13 2.40 13.03
N LYS A 182 -10.43 3.38 13.88
CA LYS A 182 -11.16 3.17 15.13
C LYS A 182 -12.50 2.50 14.87
N GLY A 183 -12.76 1.40 15.57
CA GLY A 183 -14.01 0.64 15.47
C GLY A 183 -14.19 -0.19 14.19
N MET A 184 -13.19 -0.29 13.32
CA MET A 184 -13.25 -1.15 12.14
C MET A 184 -12.98 -2.62 12.50
N GLY A 185 -13.72 -3.53 11.85
CA GLY A 185 -13.52 -4.97 11.99
C GLY A 185 -12.41 -5.51 11.08
N HIS A 186 -11.99 -6.74 11.35
CA HIS A 186 -10.94 -7.45 10.61
C HIS A 186 -11.16 -7.45 9.08
N GLU A 187 -12.35 -7.85 8.61
CA GLU A 187 -12.66 -7.96 7.18
C GLU A 187 -12.52 -6.62 6.45
N ARG A 188 -13.00 -5.54 7.07
CA ARG A 188 -12.92 -4.18 6.51
C ARG A 188 -11.46 -3.72 6.40
N LEU A 189 -10.65 -4.01 7.41
CA LEU A 189 -9.24 -3.65 7.42
C LEU A 189 -8.44 -4.46 6.39
N GLU A 190 -8.73 -5.76 6.23
CA GLU A 190 -8.13 -6.56 5.15
C GLU A 190 -8.52 -6.06 3.76
N GLU A 191 -9.79 -5.68 3.56
CA GLU A 191 -10.24 -5.09 2.29
C GLU A 191 -9.50 -3.79 1.97
N MET A 192 -9.32 -2.91 2.98
CA MET A 192 -8.55 -1.68 2.81
C MET A 192 -7.07 -1.97 2.51
N ALA A 193 -6.48 -2.96 3.15
CA ALA A 193 -5.12 -3.40 2.87
C ALA A 193 -4.98 -3.91 1.41
N SER A 194 -5.92 -4.75 0.96
CA SER A 194 -5.93 -5.29 -0.40
C SER A 194 -6.00 -4.18 -1.46
N ARG A 195 -6.89 -3.20 -1.27
CA ARG A 195 -7.03 -2.04 -2.17
C ARG A 195 -5.76 -1.20 -2.25
N ASP A 196 -5.09 -0.95 -1.12
CA ASP A 196 -3.83 -0.20 -1.14
C ASP A 196 -2.68 -1.01 -1.75
N PHE A 197 -2.61 -2.32 -1.51
CA PHE A 197 -1.63 -3.16 -2.18
C PHE A 197 -1.84 -3.21 -3.70
N GLU A 198 -3.09 -3.25 -4.16
CA GLU A 198 -3.43 -3.15 -5.58
C GLU A 198 -2.97 -1.81 -6.16
N ALA A 199 -3.26 -0.70 -5.45
CA ALA A 199 -2.81 0.62 -5.85
C ALA A 199 -1.28 0.73 -5.93
N ALA A 200 -0.55 0.16 -4.96
CA ALA A 200 0.91 0.10 -5.01
C ALA A 200 1.42 -0.75 -6.18
N GLY A 201 0.78 -1.89 -6.44
CA GLY A 201 1.08 -2.75 -7.60
C GLY A 201 0.89 -2.04 -8.93
N ARG A 202 -0.14 -1.19 -9.06
CA ARG A 202 -0.37 -0.33 -10.23
C ARG A 202 0.81 0.61 -10.52
N TYR A 203 1.56 1.02 -9.50
CA TYR A 203 2.74 1.88 -9.65
C TYR A 203 4.08 1.11 -9.69
N GLY A 204 4.03 -0.22 -9.81
CA GLY A 204 5.20 -1.06 -10.08
C GLY A 204 5.76 -1.84 -8.88
N ASP A 205 5.10 -1.82 -7.71
CA ASP A 205 5.50 -2.66 -6.58
C ASP A 205 5.00 -4.10 -6.77
N ARG A 206 5.92 -4.99 -7.16
CA ARG A 206 5.60 -6.41 -7.39
C ARG A 206 5.20 -7.15 -6.13
N VAL A 207 5.82 -6.83 -5.00
CA VAL A 207 5.50 -7.49 -3.72
C VAL A 207 4.10 -7.07 -3.28
N ALA A 208 3.77 -5.79 -3.45
CA ALA A 208 2.43 -5.31 -3.20
C ALA A 208 1.39 -5.97 -4.11
N LYS A 209 1.70 -6.15 -5.41
CA LYS A 209 0.82 -6.86 -6.34
C LYS A 209 0.48 -8.27 -5.83
N ASP A 210 1.48 -9.05 -5.42
CA ASP A 210 1.27 -10.39 -4.85
C ASP A 210 0.47 -10.33 -3.55
N MET A 211 0.75 -9.35 -2.70
CA MET A 211 0.04 -9.15 -1.44
C MET A 211 -1.42 -8.73 -1.64
N ALA A 212 -1.74 -7.98 -2.71
CA ALA A 212 -3.10 -7.59 -3.06
C ALA A 212 -3.98 -8.83 -3.30
N VAL A 213 -3.46 -9.81 -4.05
CA VAL A 213 -4.14 -11.09 -4.32
C VAL A 213 -4.33 -11.89 -3.03
N ARG A 214 -3.30 -11.97 -2.18
CA ARG A 214 -3.33 -12.74 -0.92
C ARG A 214 -4.31 -12.16 0.11
N THR A 215 -4.48 -10.84 0.11
CA THR A 215 -5.36 -10.13 1.05
C THR A 215 -6.77 -9.92 0.50
N ASN A 216 -7.02 -10.25 -0.78
CA ASN A 216 -8.32 -10.08 -1.39
C ASN A 216 -9.36 -11.08 -0.81
N PRO A 217 -10.44 -10.60 -0.16
CA PRO A 217 -11.44 -11.46 0.46
C PRO A 217 -12.17 -12.36 -0.56
N TYR A 218 -12.38 -11.86 -1.79
CA TYR A 218 -12.99 -12.63 -2.87
C TYR A 218 -12.09 -13.79 -3.31
N ALA A 219 -10.79 -13.52 -3.52
CA ALA A 219 -9.82 -14.55 -3.89
C ALA A 219 -9.73 -15.64 -2.80
N LYS A 220 -9.76 -15.26 -1.51
CA LYS A 220 -9.80 -16.20 -0.39
C LYS A 220 -11.08 -17.05 -0.41
N MET A 221 -12.24 -16.45 -0.64
CA MET A 221 -13.53 -17.16 -0.68
C MET A 221 -13.59 -18.15 -1.85
N CYS A 222 -13.26 -17.70 -3.07
CA CYS A 222 -13.21 -18.57 -4.25
C CYS A 222 -12.22 -19.72 -4.05
N GLY A 223 -11.03 -19.43 -3.52
CA GLY A 223 -10.03 -20.46 -3.21
C GLY A 223 -10.49 -21.44 -2.13
N ALA A 224 -11.32 -21.04 -1.17
CA ALA A 224 -11.92 -21.95 -0.19
C ALA A 224 -12.98 -22.86 -0.84
N ILE A 225 -13.85 -22.31 -1.68
CA ILE A 225 -14.88 -23.06 -2.42
C ILE A 225 -14.24 -24.12 -3.32
N VAL A 226 -13.26 -23.72 -4.15
CA VAL A 226 -12.56 -24.65 -5.06
C VAL A 226 -11.83 -25.75 -4.29
N ARG A 227 -11.16 -25.41 -3.17
CA ARG A 227 -10.50 -26.43 -2.32
C ARG A 227 -11.49 -27.41 -1.71
N ASN A 228 -12.69 -26.96 -1.34
CA ASN A 228 -13.73 -27.84 -0.80
C ASN A 228 -14.26 -28.78 -1.88
N ALA A 229 -14.59 -28.26 -3.06
CA ALA A 229 -15.03 -29.06 -4.20
C ALA A 229 -14.00 -30.13 -4.60
N LEU A 230 -12.70 -29.76 -4.66
CA LEU A 230 -11.63 -30.72 -4.96
C LEU A 230 -11.48 -31.80 -3.88
N LYS A 231 -11.70 -31.47 -2.61
CA LYS A 231 -11.66 -32.46 -1.52
C LYS A 231 -12.82 -33.44 -1.62
N GLU A 232 -14.00 -32.96 -1.99
CA GLU A 232 -15.19 -33.79 -2.20
C GLU A 232 -14.96 -34.77 -3.37
N GLU A 233 -14.48 -34.29 -4.51
CA GLU A 233 -14.12 -35.12 -5.69
C GLU A 233 -13.10 -36.21 -5.37
N VAL A 234 -12.02 -35.88 -4.63
CA VAL A 234 -11.00 -36.87 -4.22
C VAL A 234 -11.56 -37.89 -3.22
N ALA A 235 -12.52 -37.50 -2.40
CA ALA A 235 -13.19 -38.40 -1.46
C ALA A 235 -14.20 -39.33 -2.15
N GLU A 236 -14.87 -38.85 -3.20
CA GLU A 236 -15.79 -39.62 -4.04
C GLU A 236 -15.05 -40.60 -4.95
N GLY A 237 -13.94 -40.20 -5.57
CA GLY A 237 -13.11 -41.05 -6.43
C GLY A 237 -12.30 -42.13 -5.69
N ARG A 238 -12.34 -42.17 -4.36
CA ARG A 238 -11.74 -43.22 -3.51
C ARG A 238 -12.75 -44.29 -3.04
N ARG A 239 -14.03 -44.15 -3.42
CA ARG A 239 -15.07 -45.16 -3.21
C ARG A 239 -15.28 -45.97 -4.48
#